data_AF-A0A523M0V0-F1
#
_entry.id   AF-A0A523M0V0-F1
#
_cell.length_a   1.000
_cell.length_b   1.000
_cell.length_c   1.000
_cell.angle_alpha   90.00
_cell.angle_beta   90.00
_cell.angle_gamma   90.00
#
_symmetry.space_group_name_H-M   'P 1'
#
loop_
_entity.id
_entity.type
_entity.pdbx_description
1 polymer ?
#
loop_
_entity_poly.entity_id
_entity_poly.type
_entity_poly.pdbx_seq_one_letter_code
_entity_poly.pdbx_strand_id
1 'polypeptide(L)' 'MSAKYYTQFLLTDADYRGGNEFCGVIELNYPMEQDSERKDIEAILARNFDLRESSVRLVSWSRLH' A
#
# COMPACT_ATOMS: atom_id res chain seq x y z
N MET A 1 -2.28 -5.68 -18.94
CA MET A 1 -3.47 -5.96 -18.12
C MET A 1 -3.21 -5.38 -16.75
N SER A 2 -4.15 -4.60 -16.22
CA SER A 2 -4.03 -4.11 -14.85
C SER A 2 -4.09 -5.29 -13.87
N ALA A 3 -3.43 -5.15 -12.73
CA ALA A 3 -3.41 -6.13 -11.67
C ALA A 3 -3.95 -5.49 -10.39
N LYS A 4 -4.86 -6.18 -9.71
CA LYS A 4 -5.45 -5.73 -8.46
C LYS A 4 -4.77 -6.40 -7.30
N TYR A 5 -4.49 -5.64 -6.27
CA TYR A 5 -3.89 -6.13 -5.03
C TYR A 5 -4.71 -5.64 -3.86
N TYR A 6 -5.06 -6.56 -2.97
CA TYR A 6 -5.54 -6.19 -1.66
C TYR A 6 -4.33 -5.83 -0.80
N THR A 7 -4.43 -4.71 -0.08
CA THR A 7 -3.37 -4.20 0.79
C THR A 7 -3.96 -3.85 2.15
N GLN A 8 -3.21 -4.15 3.19
CA GLN A 8 -3.46 -3.72 4.56
C GLN A 8 -2.19 -3.03 5.06
N PHE A 9 -2.32 -1.79 5.52
CA PHE A 9 -1.19 -0.95 5.90
C PHE A 9 -1.53 -0.04 7.06
N LEU A 10 -0.48 0.43 7.74
CA LEU A 10 -0.55 1.36 8.84
C LEU A 10 0.04 2.71 8.41
N LEU A 11 -0.61 3.82 8.77
CA LEU A 11 -0.09 5.17 8.63
C LEU A 11 0.51 5.64 9.96
N THR A 12 1.82 5.83 10.04
CA THR A 12 2.50 6.16 11.31
C THR A 12 2.57 7.66 11.60
N ASP A 13 2.45 8.48 10.57
CA ASP A 13 2.59 9.96 10.64
C ASP A 13 1.26 10.68 10.38
N ALA A 14 0.19 9.92 10.17
CA ALA A 14 -1.14 10.47 10.03
C ALA A 14 -1.75 10.54 11.44
N ASP A 15 -1.98 11.75 11.94
CA ASP A 15 -2.67 12.01 13.21
C ASP A 15 -4.19 11.72 13.04
N TYR A 16 -4.49 10.49 12.61
CA TYR A 16 -5.81 10.02 12.26
C TYR A 16 -6.51 9.57 13.54
N ARG A 17 -7.38 10.44 14.05
CA ARG A 17 -8.11 10.29 15.32
C ARG A 17 -9.02 9.05 15.42
N GLY A 18 -9.11 8.21 14.37
CA GLY A 18 -9.96 7.02 14.31
C GLY A 18 -9.21 5.69 14.21
N GLY A 19 -7.87 5.71 14.21
CA GLY A 19 -7.04 4.53 13.98
C GLY A 19 -6.15 4.70 12.76
N ASN A 20 -4.96 4.13 12.85
CA ASN A 20 -3.91 4.29 11.85
C ASN A 20 -3.85 3.12 10.88
N GLU A 21 -4.84 2.22 10.92
CA GLU A 21 -4.88 0.99 10.12
C GLU A 21 -5.89 1.12 8.99
N PHE A 22 -5.45 0.79 7.79
CA PHE A 22 -6.23 0.90 6.57
C PHE A 22 -6.12 -0.38 5.76
N CYS A 23 -7.22 -0.72 5.10
CA CYS A 23 -7.26 -1.79 4.12
C CYS A 23 -7.97 -1.33 2.86
N GLY A 24 -7.56 -1.86 1.71
CA GLY A 24 -8.09 -1.44 0.43
C GLY A 24 -7.54 -2.24 -0.74
N VAL A 25 -8.11 -1.99 -1.91
CA VAL A 25 -7.63 -2.57 -3.17
C VAL A 25 -6.91 -1.49 -3.95
N ILE A 26 -5.68 -1.76 -4.35
CA ILE A 26 -4.93 -0.95 -5.30
C ILE A 26 -4.97 -1.62 -6.68
N GLU A 27 -5.07 -0.81 -7.71
CA GLU A 27 -4.99 -1.27 -9.10
C GLU A 27 -3.72 -0.70 -9.73
N LEU A 28 -2.86 -1.59 -10.22
CA LEU A 28 -1.62 -1.24 -10.87
C LEU A 28 -1.75 -1.49 -12.36
N ASN A 29 -1.24 -0.55 -13.17
CA ASN A 29 -1.26 -0.66 -14.64
C ASN A 29 -0.46 -1.88 -15.14
N TYR A 30 0.55 -2.28 -14.37
CA TYR A 30 1.38 -3.46 -14.62
C TYR A 30 1.40 -4.33 -13.36
N PRO A 31 1.38 -5.67 -13.51
CA PRO A 31 1.60 -6.54 -12.37
C PRO A 31 2.98 -6.29 -11.79
N MET A 32 3.05 -6.25 -10.46
CA MET A 32 4.33 -6.28 -9.76
C MET A 32 5.03 -7.60 -10.08
N GLU A 33 6.34 -7.53 -10.28
CA GLU A 33 7.16 -8.74 -10.38
C GLU A 33 7.07 -9.50 -9.05
N GLN A 34 7.24 -10.81 -9.10
CA GLN A 34 7.04 -11.68 -7.93
C GLN A 34 8.01 -11.34 -6.77
N ASP A 35 9.09 -10.62 -7.10
CA ASP A 35 10.11 -10.11 -6.18
C ASP A 35 9.99 -8.59 -5.91
N SER A 36 8.98 -7.91 -6.48
CA SER A 36 8.79 -6.49 -6.20
C SER A 36 8.63 -6.29 -4.70
N GLU A 37 9.57 -5.54 -4.14
CA GLU A 37 9.77 -5.47 -2.71
C GLU A 37 8.55 -4.80 -2.06
N ARG A 38 8.21 -5.23 -0.84
CA ARG A 38 7.23 -4.56 0.04
C ARG A 38 7.32 -3.01 -0.02
N LYS A 39 8.53 -2.49 -0.20
CA LYS A 39 8.84 -1.05 -0.32
C LYS A 39 8.16 -0.38 -1.52
N ASP A 40 8.03 -1.06 -2.66
CA ASP A 40 7.37 -0.49 -3.84
C ASP A 40 5.89 -0.24 -3.54
N ILE A 41 5.23 -1.16 -2.82
CA ILE A 41 3.84 -0.99 -2.39
C ILE A 41 3.74 0.14 -1.37
N GLU A 42 4.63 0.19 -0.39
CA GLU A 42 4.67 1.28 0.59
C GLU A 42 4.87 2.64 -0.09
N ALA A 43 5.74 2.74 -1.09
CA ALA A 43 5.97 3.94 -1.87
C ALA A 43 4.74 4.36 -2.69
N ILE A 44 4.07 3.40 -3.34
CA ILE A 44 2.84 3.66 -4.09
C ILE A 44 1.74 4.14 -3.14
N LEU A 45 1.56 3.48 -2.00
CA LEU A 45 0.59 3.88 -0.99
C LEU A 45 0.92 5.28 -0.45
N ALA A 46 2.16 5.54 -0.05
CA ALA A 46 2.60 6.84 0.44
C ALA A 46 2.29 7.97 -0.54
N ARG A 47 2.60 7.77 -1.84
CA ARG A 47 2.29 8.74 -2.89
C ARG A 47 0.78 8.96 -3.08
N ASN A 48 -0.05 7.93 -2.92
CA ASN A 48 -1.51 8.07 -3.01
C ASN A 48 -2.11 8.82 -1.81
N PHE A 49 -1.48 8.73 -0.63
CA PHE A 49 -1.91 9.42 0.58
C PHE A 49 -1.22 10.78 0.81
N ASP A 50 -0.35 11.21 -0.11
CA ASP A 50 0.51 12.40 0.02
C ASP A 50 1.36 12.37 1.31
N LEU A 51 1.91 11.19 1.61
CA LEU A 51 2.75 10.91 2.77
C LEU A 51 4.17 10.52 2.34
N ARG A 52 5.08 10.52 3.31
CA ARG A 52 6.42 9.94 3.11
C ARG A 52 6.32 8.42 3.12
N GLU A 53 7.20 7.75 2.39
CA GLU A 53 7.27 6.28 2.38
C GLU A 53 7.51 5.71 3.78
N SER A 54 8.33 6.40 4.60
CA SER A 54 8.56 6.07 6.01
C SER A 54 7.32 6.18 6.90
N SER A 55 6.28 6.87 6.42
CA SER A 55 5.03 7.10 7.12
C SER A 55 3.97 6.03 6.80
N VAL A 56 4.29 5.07 5.93
CA VAL A 56 3.44 3.94 5.56
C VAL A 56 4.16 2.64 5.90
N ARG A 57 3.45 1.72 6.56
CA ARG A 57 3.98 0.39 6.85
C ARG A 57 3.01 -0.67 6.35
N LEU A 58 3.44 -1.47 5.38
CA LEU A 58 2.63 -2.54 4.82
C LEU A 58 2.59 -3.73 5.77
N VAL A 59 1.39 -4.03 6.26
CA VAL A 59 1.13 -5.19 7.12
C VAL A 59 1.02 -6.45 6.27
N SER A 60 0.12 -6.43 5.30
CA SER A 60 -0.17 -7.56 4.43
C SER A 60 -0.55 -7.10 3.03
N TRP A 61 -0.29 -7.94 2.03
CA TRP A 61 -0.77 -7.73 0.68
C TRP A 61 -0.97 -9.06 -0.04
N SER A 62 -1.89 -9.08 -0.99
CA SER A 62 -2.15 -10.24 -1.82
C SER A 62 -2.68 -9.82 -3.19
N ARG A 63 -2.28 -10.55 -4.22
CA ARG A 63 -2.84 -10.37 -5.56
C ARG A 63 -4.28 -10.87 -5.58
N LEU A 64 -5.18 -10.08 -6.12
CA LEU A 64 -6.55 -10.47 -6.42
C LEU A 64 -6.58 -11.09 -7.83
N HIS A 65 -7.19 -12.26 -7.92
CA HIS A 65 -7.32 -13.05 -9.16
C HIS A 65 -8.54 -12.63 -9.98
#